data_AF-A0A1G1J5Y6-F1
#
_entry.id   AF-A0A1G1J5Y6-F1
#
_cell.length_a   1.000
_cell.length_b   1.000
_cell.length_c   1.000
_cell.angle_alpha   90.00
_cell.angle_beta   90.00
_cell.angle_gamma   90.00
#
_symmetry.space_group_name_H-M   'P 1'
#
loop_
_entity.id
_entity.type
_entity.pdbx_description
1 polymer ?
#
loop_
_entity_poly.entity_id
_entity_poly.type
_entity_poly.pdbx_seq_one_letter_code
_entity_poly.pdbx_strand_id
1 'polypeptide(L)' 'MRQFEKFQATHLYCDNCGQSMPVKENLLLILPDGNLHDYRCMGCGKSVGTRKTNRGFSPEGGFRGED' A
#
# COMPACT_ATOMS: atom_id res chain seq x y z
N MET A 1 14.74 16.36 -17.62
CA MET A 1 13.73 15.33 -17.32
C MET A 1 14.07 14.70 -15.99
N ARG A 2 13.33 15.00 -14.91
CA ARG A 2 13.49 14.29 -13.64
C ARG A 2 12.10 13.98 -13.11
N GLN A 3 11.57 12.85 -13.53
CA GLN A 3 10.47 12.22 -12.83
C GLN A 3 11.11 11.42 -11.71
N PHE A 4 11.22 12.02 -10.52
CA PHE A 4 11.38 11.22 -9.31
C PHE A 4 10.03 10.53 -9.12
N GLU A 5 9.88 9.40 -9.80
CA GLU A 5 8.74 8.51 -9.66
C GLU A 5 8.67 8.19 -8.16
N LYS A 6 7.56 8.60 -7.53
CA LYS A 6 7.35 8.48 -6.09
C LYS A 6 7.77 7.06 -5.68
N PHE A 7 8.65 6.93 -4.68
CA PHE A 7 9.07 5.64 -4.15
C PHE A 7 7.86 4.92 -3.55
N GLN A 8 7.14 4.18 -4.38
CA GLN A 8 6.06 3.30 -3.97
C GLN A 8 6.72 2.02 -3.47
N ALA A 9 6.21 1.46 -2.38
CA ALA A 9 6.66 0.17 -1.89
C ALA A 9 6.36 -0.88 -2.96
N THR A 10 7.37 -1.29 -3.73
CA THR A 10 7.23 -2.24 -4.83
C THR A 10 7.29 -3.69 -4.35
N HIS A 11 7.78 -3.95 -3.14
CA HIS A 11 7.88 -5.29 -2.57
C HIS A 11 7.45 -5.29 -1.11
N LEU A 12 6.57 -6.22 -0.73
CA LEU A 12 6.18 -6.48 0.66
C LEU A 12 6.15 -7.98 0.91
N TYR A 13 6.31 -8.36 2.17
CA TYR A 13 6.17 -9.76 2.57
C TYR A 13 4.69 -10.18 2.43
N CYS A 14 4.47 -11.26 1.68
CA CYS A 14 3.16 -11.87 1.57
C CYS A 14 3.15 -13.17 2.38
N ASP A 15 2.32 -13.22 3.40
CA ASP A 15 2.10 -14.39 4.25
C ASP A 15 1.57 -15.60 3.46
N ASN A 16 0.72 -15.37 2.45
CA ASN A 16 0.21 -16.43 1.59
C ASN A 16 1.28 -17.01 0.62
N CYS A 17 2.27 -16.21 0.22
CA CYS A 17 3.37 -16.69 -0.64
C CYS A 17 4.62 -17.11 0.16
N GLY A 18 4.65 -16.81 1.46
CA GLY A 18 5.78 -17.07 2.34
C GLY A 18 7.06 -16.30 2.01
N GLN A 19 7.00 -15.27 1.16
CA GLN A 19 8.18 -14.55 0.66
C GLN A 19 7.88 -13.09 0.33
N SER A 20 8.96 -12.32 0.15
CA SER A 20 8.95 -10.94 -0.36
C SER A 20 8.45 -10.92 -1.80
N MET A 21 7.21 -10.53 -2.01
CA MET A 21 6.59 -10.51 -3.33
C MET A 21 6.43 -9.09 -3.85
N PRO A 22 6.51 -8.89 -5.18
CA PRO A 22 6.23 -7.60 -5.76
C PRO A 22 4.73 -7.28 -5.59
N VAL A 23 4.45 -6.04 -5.20
CA VAL A 23 3.10 -5.58 -4.89
C VAL A 23 2.72 -4.39 -5.76
N LYS A 24 1.43 -4.30 -6.06
CA LYS A 24 0.84 -3.18 -6.79
C LYS A 24 -0.02 -2.38 -5.84
N GLU A 25 0.16 -1.06 -5.84
CA GLU A 25 -0.76 -0.17 -5.15
C GLU A 25 -2.02 0.06 -5.98
N ASN A 26 -3.17 -0.04 -5.33
CA ASN A 26 -4.47 0.29 -5.90
C ASN A 26 -5.14 1.33 -5.00
N LEU A 27 -5.58 2.43 -5.59
CA LEU A 27 -6.36 3.43 -4.88
C LEU A 27 -7.72 2.84 -4.52
N LEU A 28 -7.98 2.65 -3.22
CA LEU A 28 -9.27 2.18 -2.71
C LEU A 28 -10.25 3.34 -2.59
N LEU A 29 -9.81 4.44 -1.98
CA LEU A 29 -10.70 5.53 -1.60
C LEU A 29 -10.01 6.88 -1.67
N ILE A 30 -10.70 7.87 -2.23
CA ILE A 30 -10.32 9.27 -2.19
C ILE A 30 -11.08 9.92 -1.04
N LEU A 31 -10.36 10.44 -0.05
CA LEU A 31 -10.91 11.22 1.05
C LEU A 31 -10.54 12.70 0.89
N PRO A 32 -11.31 13.63 1.50
CA PRO A 32 -10.97 15.05 1.49
C PRO A 32 -9.55 15.33 2.02
N ASP A 33 -9.15 14.62 3.07
CA ASP A 33 -7.85 14.79 3.73
C ASP A 33 -6.71 14.00 3.06
N GLY A 34 -7.03 13.05 2.17
CA GLY A 34 -6.03 12.15 1.64
C GLY A 34 -6.56 10.95 0.88
N ASN A 35 -5.67 10.12 0.35
CA ASN A 35 -6.03 8.95 -0.43
C ASN A 35 -5.65 7.67 0.31
N LEU A 36 -6.55 6.68 0.33
CA LEU A 36 -6.29 5.35 0.85
C LEU A 36 -5.94 4.42 -0.31
N HIS A 37 -4.77 3.81 -0.24
CA HIS A 37 -4.27 2.85 -1.19
C HIS A 37 -4.12 1.48 -0.52
N ASP A 38 -4.37 0.42 -1.27
CA ASP A 38 -4.16 -0.96 -0.89
C ASP A 38 -2.99 -1.54 -1.67
N TYR A 39 -2.10 -2.25 -0.98
CA TYR A 39 -1.02 -3.01 -1.57
C TYR A 39 -1.48 -4.43 -1.78
N ARG A 40 -1.62 -4.83 -3.05
CA ARG A 40 -1.98 -6.20 -3.40
C ARG A 40 -0.77 -6.93 -3.96
N CYS A 41 -0.52 -8.12 -3.43
CA CYS A 41 0.50 -9.02 -3.94
C CYS A 41 0.19 -9.37 -5.40
N MET A 42 1.14 -9.18 -6.32
CA MET A 42 0.93 -9.52 -7.73
C MET A 42 0.89 -11.03 -7.97
N GLY A 43 1.48 -11.83 -7.09
CA GLY A 43 1.50 -13.29 -7.21
C GLY A 43 0.18 -13.96 -6.81
N CYS A 44 -0.46 -13.51 -5.72
CA CYS A 44 -1.67 -14.14 -5.19
C CYS A 44 -2.91 -13.22 -5.13
N GLY A 45 -2.75 -11.92 -5.37
CA GLY A 45 -3.84 -10.95 -5.34
C GLY A 45 -4.33 -10.55 -3.94
N LYS A 46 -3.73 -11.09 -2.87
CA LYS A 46 -4.07 -10.78 -1.48
C LYS A 46 -3.61 -9.36 -1.10
N SER A 47 -4.43 -8.65 -0.34
CA SER A 47 -4.06 -7.38 0.29
C SER A 47 -3.05 -7.64 1.40
N VAL A 48 -1.82 -7.15 1.22
CA VAL A 48 -0.70 -7.34 2.15
C VAL A 48 -0.46 -6.12 3.03
N GLY A 49 -1.15 -5.02 2.76
CA GLY A 49 -1.09 -3.82 3.59
C GLY A 49 -1.79 -2.64 2.93
N THR A 50 -2.02 -1.58 3.70
CA THR A 50 -2.70 -0.36 3.21
C THR A 50 -1.88 0.87 3.54
N ARG A 51 -1.89 1.86 2.64
CA ARG A 51 -1.25 3.16 2.84
C ARG A 51 -2.25 4.28 2.69
N LYS A 52 -2.39 5.07 3.74
CA LYS A 52 -3.13 6.32 3.70
C LYS A 52 -2.15 7.47 3.46
N THR A 53 -2.32 8.22 2.37
CA THR A 53 -1.56 9.43 2.09
C THR A 53 -2.40 10.64 2.50
N ASN A 54 -2.15 11.25 3.65
CA ASN A 54 -2.72 12.54 4.00
C ASN A 54 -1.96 13.66 3.25
N ARG A 55 -2.64 14.71 2.78
CA ARG A 55 -1.98 15.89 2.19
C ARG A 55 -1.17 16.69 3.23
N GLY A 56 -1.39 16.47 4.52
CA GLY A 56 -0.53 16.95 5.60
C GLY A 56 -0.35 15.86 6.66
N PHE A 57 0.90 15.55 7.02
CA PHE A 57 1.29 14.57 8.05
C PHE A 57 1.21 13.09 7.64
N SER A 58 2.38 12.50 7.34
CA SER A 58 2.64 11.07 7.55
C SER A 58 3.26 10.94 8.94
N PRO A 59 2.71 10.08 9.80
CA PRO A 59 3.39 8.79 9.92
C PRO A 59 2.42 7.62 10.18
N GLU A 60 2.96 6.41 9.98
CA GLU A 60 2.45 5.10 10.40
C GLU A 60 1.00 4.67 10.05
N GLY A 61 0.89 3.95 8.92
CA GLY A 61 -0.26 3.12 8.61
C GLY A 61 -0.32 1.90 9.55
N GLY A 62 -1.47 1.72 10.20
CA GLY A 62 -1.82 0.52 10.92
C GLY A 62 -3.32 0.25 10.76
N PHE A 63 -3.67 -0.80 10.03
CA PHE A 63 -4.99 -1.43 10.16
C PHE A 63 -4.88 -2.45 11.29
N ARG A 64 -5.62 -2.22 12.38
CA ARG A 64 -6.06 -3.32 13.25
C ARG A 64 -7.09 -4.10 12.44
N GLY A 65 -6.81 -5.37 12.17
CA GLY A 65 -7.82 -6.29 11.67
C GLY A 65 -8.80 -6.58 12.80
N GLU A 66 -10.06 -6.31 12.57
CA GLU A 66 -11.18 -6.82 13.36
C GLU A 66 -11.88 -7.90 12.51
N ASP A 67 -12.22 -8.98 13.22
CA ASP A 67 -12.77 -10.31 12.91
C ASP A 67 -13.66 -10.52 11.67
#